data_AF-A0A968D581-F1
#
_entry.id   AF-A0A968D581-F1
#
_cell.length_a   1.000
_cell.length_b   1.000
_cell.length_c   1.000
_cell.angle_alpha   90.00
_cell.angle_beta   90.00
_cell.angle_gamma   90.00
#
_symmetry.space_group_name_H-M   'P 1'
#
loop_
_entity.id
_entity.type
_entity.pdbx_description
1 polymer ?
#
loop_
_entity_poly.entity_id
_entity_poly.type
_entity_poly.pdbx_seq_one_letter_code
_entity_poly.pdbx_strand_id
1 'polypeptide(L)' 'LPIDTKSAEDYPKIKTKLESVNQEQNTGGNYLFYMSTPPSLFESITSGLAHCGLNSQGEDNKWRRLIVE' A
#
# COMPACT_ATOMS: atom_id res chain seq x y z
N LEU A 1 -4.34 -7.59 9.21
CA LEU A 1 -3.03 -8.29 9.07
C LEU A 1 -2.03 -7.51 9.90
N PRO A 2 -1.42 -8.11 10.93
CA PRO A 2 -0.31 -7.47 11.61
C PRO A 2 0.89 -7.45 10.65
N ILE A 3 1.53 -6.29 10.54
CA ILE A 3 2.78 -6.08 9.79
C ILE A 3 3.73 -5.28 10.66
N ASP A 4 5.03 -5.53 10.53
CA ASP A 4 6.05 -4.58 10.99
C ASP A 4 6.32 -3.56 9.88
N THR A 5 5.96 -2.31 10.11
CA THR A 5 6.17 -1.19 9.17
C THR A 5 7.65 -0.91 8.85
N LYS A 6 8.58 -1.45 9.65
CA LYS A 6 10.02 -1.34 9.40
C LYS A 6 10.58 -2.53 8.60
N SER A 7 9.81 -3.61 8.48
CA SER A 7 10.20 -4.80 7.71
C SER A 7 9.60 -4.75 6.31
N ALA A 8 10.44 -4.49 5.30
CA ALA A 8 10.01 -4.51 3.90
C ALA A 8 9.41 -5.86 3.47
N GLU A 9 9.84 -6.96 4.10
CA GLU A 9 9.37 -8.33 3.82
C GLU A 9 7.91 -8.58 4.20
N ASP A 10 7.32 -7.71 5.03
CA ASP A 10 5.91 -7.81 5.41
C ASP A 10 4.97 -7.13 4.40
N TYR A 11 5.46 -6.18 3.59
CA TYR A 11 4.65 -5.45 2.61
C TYR A 11 4.06 -6.32 1.49
N PRO A 12 4.68 -7.41 1.02
CA PRO A 12 4.05 -8.36 0.11
C PRO A 12 2.73 -8.93 0.65
N LYS A 13 2.60 -9.11 1.98
CA LYS A 13 1.35 -9.59 2.60
C LYS A 13 0.20 -8.60 2.38
N ILE A 14 0.50 -7.30 2.39
CA ILE A 14 -0.47 -6.23 2.10
C ILE A 14 -0.91 -6.33 0.64
N LYS A 15 0.05 -6.49 -0.28
CA LYS A 15 -0.22 -6.62 -1.72
C LYS A 15 -1.18 -7.78 -2.01
N THR A 16 -0.86 -8.98 -1.50
CA THR A 16 -1.72 -10.16 -1.67
C THR A 16 -3.13 -9.92 -1.15
N LYS A 17 -3.27 -9.26 0.01
CA LYS A 17 -4.59 -8.96 0.56
C LYS A 17 -5.37 -7.96 -0.28
N LEU A 18 -4.71 -6.90 -0.77
CA LEU A 18 -5.33 -5.91 -1.64
C LEU A 18 -5.76 -6.50 -2.98
N GLU A 19 -5.00 -7.43 -3.53
CA GLU A 19 -5.35 -8.15 -4.76
C GLU A 19 -6.59 -9.04 -4.56
N SER A 20 -6.65 -9.81 -3.46
CA SER A 20 -7.85 -10.61 -3.12
C SER A 20 -9.08 -9.73 -2.94
N VAL A 21 -8.99 -8.65 -2.17
CA VAL A 21 -10.12 -7.72 -1.97
C VAL A 21 -10.54 -7.06 -3.28
N ASN A 22 -9.58 -6.68 -4.13
CA ASN A 22 -9.89 -6.11 -5.44
C ASN A 22 -10.65 -7.09 -6.33
N GLN A 23 -10.28 -8.37 -6.32
CA GLN A 23 -11.00 -9.40 -7.08
C GLN A 23 -12.40 -9.67 -6.52
N GLU A 24 -12.53 -9.73 -5.18
CA GLU A 24 -13.81 -9.98 -4.51
C GLU A 24 -14.80 -8.82 -4.68
N GLN A 25 -14.31 -7.59 -4.65
CA GLN A 25 -15.14 -6.37 -4.61
C GLN A 25 -15.11 -5.56 -5.92
N ASN A 26 -14.38 -6.01 -6.94
CA ASN A 26 -14.23 -5.33 -8.23
C ASN A 26 -13.84 -3.85 -8.10
N THR A 27 -12.84 -3.53 -7.28
CA THR A 27 -12.45 -2.13 -7.00
C THR A 27 -11.63 -1.46 -8.12
N GLY A 28 -11.44 -2.16 -9.25
CA GLY A 28 -10.71 -1.65 -10.42
C GLY A 28 -9.21 -1.49 -10.18
N GLY A 29 -8.70 -2.07 -9.09
CA GLY A 29 -7.30 -2.01 -8.71
C GLY A 29 -6.88 -0.61 -8.28
N ASN A 30 -7.76 0.18 -7.67
CA ASN A 30 -7.47 1.50 -7.13
C ASN A 30 -7.28 1.45 -5.61
N TYR A 31 -6.19 2.02 -5.09
CA TYR A 31 -5.84 1.93 -3.66
C TYR A 31 -5.54 3.29 -3.02
N LEU A 32 -6.10 3.48 -1.81
CA LEU A 32 -5.87 4.63 -0.95
C LEU A 32 -5.22 4.15 0.35
N PHE A 33 -4.08 4.75 0.70
CA PHE A 33 -3.37 4.49 1.95
C PHE A 33 -3.55 5.71 2.86
N TYR A 34 -4.21 5.51 3.99
CA TYR A 34 -4.36 6.53 5.03
C TYR A 34 -3.34 6.27 6.13
N MET A 35 -2.40 7.20 6.32
CA MET A 35 -1.27 7.07 7.23
C MET A 35 -1.54 7.84 8.52
N SER A 36 -2.39 7.27 9.37
CA SER A 36 -2.63 7.75 10.75
C SER A 36 -1.53 7.30 11.71
N THR A 37 -0.26 7.46 11.31
CA THR A 37 0.92 7.04 12.07
C THR A 37 1.81 8.24 12.37
N PRO A 38 2.70 8.19 13.39
CA PRO A 38 3.65 9.26 13.62
C PRO A 38 4.51 9.59 12.38
N PRO A 39 4.92 10.87 12.18
CA PRO A 39 5.70 11.28 11.01
C PRO A 39 7.02 10.53 10.82
N SER A 40 7.62 10.04 11.91
CA SER A 40 8.86 9.25 11.88
C SER A 40 8.74 7.91 11.14
N LEU A 41 7.53 7.41 10.92
CA LEU A 41 7.29 6.16 10.19
C LEU A 41 6.96 6.38 8.71
N PHE A 42 6.78 7.63 8.26
CA PHE A 42 6.32 7.90 6.90
C PHE A 42 7.30 7.40 5.86
N GLU A 43 8.59 7.63 6.06
CA GLU A 43 9.63 7.16 5.16
C GLU A 43 9.68 5.64 5.10
N SER A 44 9.63 4.95 6.25
CA SER A 44 9.63 3.48 6.29
C SER A 44 8.41 2.90 5.57
N ILE A 45 7.23 3.47 5.82
CA ILE A 45 5.99 3.00 5.22
C ILE A 45 5.96 3.23 3.71
N THR A 46 6.30 4.45 3.27
CA THR A 46 6.32 4.77 1.83
C THR A 46 7.37 3.95 1.08
N SER A 47 8.53 3.69 1.68
CA SER A 47 9.57 2.82 1.12
C SER A 47 9.13 1.36 1.02
N GLY A 48 8.48 0.83 2.06
CA GLY A 48 7.91 -0.53 2.03
C GLY A 48 6.83 -0.69 0.97
N LEU A 49 5.95 0.31 0.82
CA LEU A 49 4.96 0.33 -0.26
C LEU A 49 5.63 0.39 -1.65
N ALA A 50 6.70 1.16 -1.81
CA ALA A 50 7.47 1.24 -3.05
C ALA A 50 8.10 -0.11 -3.42
N HIS A 51 8.66 -0.83 -2.44
CA HIS A 51 9.27 -2.13 -2.65
C HIS A 51 8.33 -3.14 -3.33
N CYS A 52 7.03 -3.06 -3.04
CA CYS A 52 6.01 -3.93 -3.64
C CYS A 52 5.25 -3.32 -4.82
N GLY A 53 5.63 -2.10 -5.26
CA GLY A 53 4.93 -1.36 -6.30
C GLY A 53 3.54 -0.87 -5.89
N LEU A 54 3.25 -0.82 -4.58
CA LEU A 54 1.93 -0.42 -4.06
C LEU A 54 1.71 1.09 -4.06
N ASN A 55 2.74 1.91 -4.26
CA ASN A 55 2.60 3.35 -4.43
C ASN A 55 2.90 3.84 -5.86
N SER A 56 3.17 2.93 -6.80
CA SER A 56 3.45 3.26 -8.19
C SER A 56 2.15 3.27 -9.00
N GLN A 57 1.88 4.37 -9.71
CA GLN A 57 0.83 4.40 -10.73
C GLN A 57 1.40 3.78 -12.02
N GLY A 58 0.87 2.64 -12.42
CA GLY A 58 1.21 1.99 -13.69
C GLY A 58 0.40 2.56 -14.87
N GLU A 59 0.63 2.02 -16.07
CA GLU A 59 0.01 2.48 -17.33
C GLU A 59 -1.51 2.24 -17.42
N ASP A 60 -2.09 1.46 -16.49
CA ASP A 60 -3.48 0.97 -16.55
C ASP A 60 -4.56 1.95 -16.04
N ASN A 61 -4.31 3.26 -15.96
CA ASN A 61 -5.23 4.24 -15.33
C ASN A 61 -5.60 3.95 -13.85
N LYS A 62 -4.87 3.04 -13.18
CA LYS A 62 -5.08 2.71 -11.76
C LYS A 62 -4.38 3.74 -10.88
N TRP A 63 -5.12 4.33 -9.95
CA TRP A 63 -4.52 5.31 -9.04
C TRP A 63 -4.05 4.66 -7.73
N ARG A 64 -2.97 5.24 -7.20
CA ARG A 64 -2.46 5.06 -5.83
C ARG A 64 -2.42 6.42 -5.18
N ARG A 65 -3.02 6.56 -4.00
CA ARG A 65 -3.04 7.82 -3.22
C ARG A 65 -2.59 7.55 -1.80
N LEU A 66 -1.77 8.45 -1.27
CA LEU A 66 -1.32 8.44 0.12
C LEU A 66 -1.88 9.70 0.78
N ILE A 67 -2.54 9.53 1.92
CA ILE A 67 -3.01 10.62 2.78
C ILE A 67 -2.22 10.52 4.08
N VAL A 68 -1.60 11.63 4.47
CA VAL A 68 -0.78 11.76 5.68
C VAL A 68 -1.41 12.82 6.59
N GLU A 69 -1.39 12.56 7.89
CA GLU A 69 -1.80 13.48 8.97
C GLU A 69 -0.59 14.11 9.66
#